data_AF-A0A538CYQ7-F1
#
_entry.id   AF-A0A538CYQ7-F1
#
_cell.length_a   1.000
_cell.length_b   1.000
_cell.length_c   1.000
_cell.angle_alpha   90.00
_cell.angle_beta   90.00
_cell.angle_gamma   90.00
#
_symmetry.space_group_name_H-M   'P 1'
#
loop_
_entity.id
_entity.type
_entity.pdbx_description
1 polymer ?
#
loop_
_entity_poly.entity_id
_entity_poly.type
_entity_poly.pdbx_seq_one_letter_code
_entity_poly.pdbx_strand_id
1 'polypeptide(L)'
;MSACPSCAAPVGPGQRYCLACGRRQAELPAHVAAMLGVASEAEPAPAPDAPRRSSGTLNAPAAAVAVMAILGFGVIVGSVVSPPAESAPAAVIAVQPTAPAPAPVKAPVEPPAAAPAAPAPAAPVQQTVTQTVPAPATPAPSPVPEVPTGPQLPDVKHVFLIVLPPAGYESTFGTSSQTPYLATELTKQGELLSNYYAVTGSEVANKIALVSGQGPNPDTIAGCTSYNDITPGTDSTDTQQKGQVLGTGCVFPRSTLTLPDELVANGATWKAYVQDPPAPPDADPSAPPTGPCGRTPDTPFASFHSVTDLPDCAQSFAGMDQLTTDLSTATSTPSLAYIEPHLPDLAATDAFLKDLIPRITGSAAYKDGGLIAITFANAPQDALDADTSACCAEPAYPNMPPAQPAPPADPSAPAKPLPPGADAATGGGGHVGLLLISSFVKAGTVNAVSSYNHYSLLRSIEDLFELEPTGYAGYPGVLAFDNVIYNGPATSS
;
A
#
# COMPACT_ATOMS: atom_id res chain seq x y z
N MET A 1 17.15 1.50 21.57
CA MET A 1 16.86 1.36 20.14
C MET A 1 17.09 -0.10 19.77
N SER A 2 16.12 -0.70 19.08
CA SER A 2 16.25 -2.03 18.49
C SER A 2 16.65 -1.88 17.01
N ALA A 3 17.00 -2.98 16.33
CA ALA A 3 17.13 -3.00 14.87
C ALA A 3 16.07 -3.94 14.30
N CYS A 4 15.36 -3.51 13.25
CA CYS A 4 14.30 -4.31 12.66
C CYS A 4 14.85 -5.59 12.02
N PRO A 5 14.30 -6.79 12.34
CA PRO A 5 14.83 -8.06 11.85
C PRO A 5 14.63 -8.31 10.35
N SER A 6 13.93 -7.44 9.60
CA SER A 6 13.81 -7.55 8.13
C SER A 6 14.75 -6.64 7.34
N CYS A 7 15.22 -5.52 7.91
CA CYS A 7 15.92 -4.48 7.16
C CYS A 7 17.07 -3.80 7.92
N ALA A 8 17.32 -4.21 9.18
CA ALA A 8 18.31 -3.63 10.09
C ALA A 8 18.14 -2.13 10.42
N ALA A 9 17.07 -1.47 9.95
CA ALA A 9 16.79 -0.08 10.28
C ALA A 9 16.56 0.11 11.81
N PRO A 10 16.95 1.26 12.38
CA PRO A 10 16.78 1.53 13.80
C PRO A 10 15.31 1.71 14.17
N VAL A 11 14.92 1.15 15.30
CA VAL A 11 13.56 1.19 15.86
C VAL A 11 13.59 1.87 17.23
N GLY A 12 12.68 2.81 17.43
CA GLY A 12 12.50 3.56 18.66
C GLY A 12 11.96 2.70 19.82
N PRO A 13 12.24 3.06 21.08
CA PRO A 13 11.66 2.35 22.22
C PRO A 13 10.14 2.54 22.25
N GLY A 14 9.38 1.45 22.10
CA GLY A 14 7.92 1.45 22.13
C GLY A 14 7.25 1.28 20.75
N GLN A 15 7.94 1.58 19.65
CA GLN A 15 7.41 1.42 18.29
C GLN A 15 7.04 -0.05 18.01
N ARG A 16 5.78 -0.27 17.66
CA ARG A 16 5.21 -1.61 17.35
C ARG A 16 5.61 -2.10 15.95
N TYR A 17 5.91 -1.20 15.02
CA TYR A 17 6.22 -1.49 13.62
C TYR A 17 7.45 -0.67 13.16
N CYS A 18 8.14 -1.13 12.11
CA CYS A 18 9.34 -0.47 11.60
C CYS A 18 9.03 0.41 10.37
N LEU A 19 8.94 1.73 10.56
CA LEU A 19 8.63 2.74 9.53
C LEU A 19 9.45 2.59 8.23
N ALA A 20 10.69 2.09 8.28
CA ALA A 20 11.51 1.87 7.09
C ALA A 20 11.10 0.67 6.19
N CYS A 21 10.20 -0.21 6.65
CA CYS A 21 9.82 -1.43 5.90
C CYS A 21 8.44 -2.00 6.26
N GLY A 22 7.66 -1.32 7.09
CA GLY A 22 6.36 -1.79 7.56
C GLY A 22 6.36 -2.92 8.61
N ARG A 23 7.39 -3.77 8.65
CA ARG A 23 7.36 -5.01 9.46
C ARG A 23 7.07 -4.75 10.94
N ARG A 24 6.04 -5.43 11.46
CA ARG A 24 5.73 -5.51 12.90
C ARG A 24 6.92 -6.06 13.71
N GLN A 25 7.09 -5.53 14.93
CA GLN A 25 8.18 -5.85 15.86
C GLN A 25 7.76 -6.78 17.01
N ALA A 26 6.45 -7.00 17.18
CA ALA A 26 5.85 -7.91 18.16
C ALA A 26 4.88 -8.87 17.46
N GLU A 27 4.68 -10.06 18.03
CA GLU A 27 3.66 -11.00 17.53
C GLU A 27 2.24 -10.44 17.66
N LEU A 28 1.37 -10.81 16.72
CA LEU A 28 -0.05 -10.48 16.75
C LEU A 28 -0.71 -11.14 17.99
N PRO A 29 -1.64 -10.47 18.69
CA PRO A 29 -2.41 -11.10 19.75
C PRO A 29 -3.09 -12.37 19.22
N ALA A 30 -3.04 -13.47 19.98
CA ALA A 30 -3.42 -14.79 19.46
C ALA A 30 -4.86 -14.87 18.89
N HIS A 31 -5.78 -14.02 19.34
CA HIS A 31 -7.14 -13.92 18.78
C HIS A 31 -7.15 -13.22 17.41
N VAL A 32 -6.29 -12.23 17.18
CA VAL A 32 -6.10 -11.59 15.87
C VAL A 32 -5.40 -12.58 14.93
N ALA A 33 -4.30 -13.20 15.33
CA ALA A 33 -3.60 -14.21 14.53
C ALA A 33 -4.55 -15.35 14.08
N ALA A 34 -5.44 -15.80 14.96
CA ALA A 34 -6.47 -16.79 14.65
C ALA A 34 -7.58 -16.28 13.70
N MET A 35 -7.92 -14.98 13.71
CA MET A 35 -8.86 -14.40 12.73
C MET A 35 -8.21 -14.15 11.36
N LEU A 36 -6.93 -13.79 11.33
CA LEU A 36 -6.15 -13.55 10.10
C LEU A 36 -5.64 -14.86 9.44
N GLY A 37 -5.85 -16.02 10.08
CA GLY A 37 -5.35 -17.33 9.60
C GLY A 37 -3.83 -17.50 9.69
N VAL A 38 -3.10 -16.49 10.20
CA VAL A 38 -1.65 -16.51 10.35
C VAL A 38 -1.28 -17.40 11.53
N ALA A 39 -0.84 -18.63 11.25
CA ALA A 39 -0.28 -19.50 12.26
C ALA A 39 0.97 -18.84 12.88
N SER A 40 0.93 -18.57 14.20
CA SER A 40 2.15 -18.24 14.95
C SER A 40 3.16 -19.38 14.75
N GLU A 41 4.40 -19.03 14.45
CA GLU A 41 5.46 -19.97 14.08
C GLU A 41 5.98 -20.66 15.36
N ALA A 42 5.16 -21.59 15.86
CA ALA A 42 5.29 -22.16 17.19
C ALA A 42 6.69 -22.74 17.43
N GLU A 43 7.36 -22.21 18.46
CA GLU A 43 8.72 -22.57 18.83
C GLU A 43 8.88 -24.11 18.89
N PRO A 44 9.84 -24.70 18.16
CA PRO A 44 9.88 -26.14 17.95
C PRO A 44 10.04 -26.86 19.29
N ALA A 45 9.00 -27.62 19.66
CA ALA A 45 8.88 -28.24 20.97
C ALA A 45 10.16 -29.02 21.34
N PRO A 46 10.65 -28.89 22.59
CA PRO A 46 11.92 -29.48 22.99
C PRO A 46 11.90 -31.00 22.78
N ALA A 47 12.94 -31.50 22.09
CA ALA A 47 13.00 -32.89 21.69
C ALA A 47 12.87 -33.84 22.89
N PRO A 48 12.08 -34.93 22.80
CA PRO A 48 11.83 -35.80 23.93
C PRO A 48 13.11 -36.49 24.41
N ASP A 49 13.29 -36.53 25.74
CA ASP A 49 14.49 -37.07 26.40
C ASP A 49 14.88 -38.46 25.88
N ALA A 50 16.09 -38.58 25.36
CA ALA A 50 16.62 -39.85 24.87
C ALA A 50 16.79 -40.83 26.03
N PRO A 51 16.14 -42.02 26.02
CA PRO A 51 16.21 -42.95 27.13
C PRO A 51 17.65 -43.47 27.32
N ARG A 52 18.15 -43.41 28.56
CA ARG A 52 19.49 -43.87 28.92
C ARG A 52 19.68 -45.33 28.52
N ARG A 53 20.62 -45.59 27.61
CA ARG A 53 21.04 -46.95 27.25
C ARG A 53 21.68 -47.65 28.46
N SER A 54 20.98 -48.61 29.06
CA SER A 54 21.63 -49.65 29.85
C SER A 54 22.23 -50.70 28.92
N SER A 55 23.42 -51.19 29.24
CA SER A 55 24.12 -52.21 28.45
C SER A 55 23.58 -53.61 28.76
N GLY A 56 23.06 -54.29 27.73
CA GLY A 56 22.64 -55.69 27.76
C GLY A 56 23.03 -56.39 26.46
N THR A 57 23.44 -57.65 26.52
CA THR A 57 24.17 -58.34 25.44
C THR A 57 23.38 -59.47 24.77
N LEU A 58 23.64 -59.63 23.46
CA LEU A 58 23.52 -60.87 22.67
C LEU A 58 22.12 -61.55 22.57
N ASN A 59 21.51 -61.48 21.38
CA ASN A 59 21.59 -62.57 20.38
C ASN A 59 20.76 -62.28 19.10
N ALA A 60 21.06 -63.00 18.02
CA ALA A 60 20.35 -63.05 16.73
C ALA A 60 20.06 -64.54 16.39
N PRO A 61 19.41 -64.95 15.26
CA PRO A 61 18.86 -64.17 14.12
C PRO A 61 17.44 -64.59 13.62
N ALA A 62 16.85 -63.83 12.68
CA ALA A 62 15.99 -64.32 11.56
C ALA A 62 15.45 -63.17 10.67
N ALA A 63 15.13 -63.47 9.39
CA ALA A 63 14.30 -62.74 8.39
C ALA A 63 14.44 -61.19 8.27
N ALA A 64 14.83 -60.53 7.16
CA ALA A 64 14.91 -60.82 5.71
C ALA A 64 13.60 -60.71 4.89
N VAL A 65 13.75 -60.17 3.66
CA VAL A 65 12.74 -59.91 2.58
C VAL A 65 11.85 -58.67 2.76
N ALA A 66 12.05 -57.64 1.89
CA ALA A 66 11.01 -56.81 1.24
C ALA A 66 11.50 -55.52 0.49
N VAL A 67 12.74 -55.42 -0.02
CA VAL A 67 13.18 -54.25 -0.83
C VAL A 67 13.98 -54.69 -2.08
N MET A 68 13.29 -55.22 -3.10
CA MET A 68 13.81 -55.45 -4.46
C MET A 68 12.64 -55.51 -5.47
N ALA A 69 11.99 -54.37 -5.72
CA ALA A 69 10.82 -54.29 -6.61
C ALA A 69 10.61 -52.91 -7.27
N ILE A 70 11.68 -52.33 -7.84
CA ILE A 70 11.67 -51.33 -8.94
C ILE A 70 13.12 -51.26 -9.45
N LEU A 71 13.33 -51.64 -10.72
CA LEU A 71 14.51 -51.48 -11.61
C LEU A 71 14.63 -52.71 -12.53
N GLY A 72 13.96 -52.69 -13.68
CA GLY A 72 14.04 -53.75 -14.67
C GLY A 72 13.13 -53.49 -15.86
N PHE A 73 13.67 -53.65 -17.07
CA PHE A 73 13.06 -53.37 -18.38
C PHE A 73 12.75 -51.88 -18.67
N GLY A 74 13.05 -51.34 -19.86
CA GLY A 74 13.81 -51.92 -20.96
C GLY A 74 13.50 -51.26 -22.31
N VAL A 75 14.44 -50.51 -22.88
CA VAL A 75 14.31 -49.85 -24.20
C VAL A 75 14.76 -50.79 -25.32
N ILE A 76 14.05 -50.84 -26.47
CA ILE A 76 14.63 -51.11 -27.81
C ILE A 76 13.71 -50.68 -28.99
N VAL A 77 14.18 -49.67 -29.74
CA VAL A 77 14.22 -49.43 -31.21
C VAL A 77 13.09 -49.87 -32.19
N GLY A 78 12.55 -48.90 -32.94
CA GLY A 78 12.35 -48.96 -34.42
C GLY A 78 10.92 -49.11 -34.99
N SER A 79 10.56 -48.69 -36.23
CA SER A 79 11.23 -47.86 -37.26
C SER A 79 10.23 -47.41 -38.38
N VAL A 80 10.36 -46.17 -38.90
CA VAL A 80 9.91 -45.56 -40.20
C VAL A 80 8.53 -45.86 -40.88
N VAL A 81 7.87 -44.80 -41.40
CA VAL A 81 7.53 -44.51 -42.84
C VAL A 81 6.63 -43.25 -42.95
N SER A 82 6.79 -42.42 -43.99
CA SER A 82 5.94 -41.23 -44.36
C SER A 82 6.17 -40.85 -45.85
N PRO A 83 5.51 -39.84 -46.45
CA PRO A 83 4.30 -39.08 -46.08
C PRO A 83 3.13 -39.46 -47.04
N PRO A 84 2.66 -38.77 -48.12
CA PRO A 84 2.79 -37.37 -48.63
C PRO A 84 1.45 -36.61 -48.90
N ALA A 85 1.53 -35.28 -49.13
CA ALA A 85 0.55 -34.38 -49.83
C ALA A 85 -0.86 -34.20 -49.20
N GLU A 86 -1.57 -33.07 -49.29
CA GLU A 86 -1.35 -31.71 -49.86
C GLU A 86 -2.40 -30.73 -49.22
N SER A 87 -2.48 -29.40 -49.39
CA SER A 87 -1.74 -28.39 -50.19
C SER A 87 -1.84 -26.99 -49.51
N ALA A 88 -1.55 -25.90 -50.26
CA ALA A 88 -1.80 -24.49 -49.89
C ALA A 88 -2.44 -23.73 -51.10
N PRO A 89 -2.83 -22.42 -51.05
CA PRO A 89 -1.96 -21.25 -50.82
C PRO A 89 -2.61 -20.22 -49.83
N ALA A 90 -2.12 -19.00 -49.58
CA ALA A 90 -1.13 -18.15 -50.25
C ALA A 90 -0.24 -17.34 -49.27
N ALA A 91 0.80 -16.70 -49.80
CA ALA A 91 1.87 -16.06 -49.04
C ALA A 91 1.91 -14.53 -49.15
N VAL A 92 2.46 -13.88 -48.12
CA VAL A 92 3.05 -12.54 -48.20
C VAL A 92 4.54 -12.67 -47.83
N ILE A 93 5.42 -12.06 -48.64
CA ILE A 93 6.87 -12.16 -48.45
C ILE A 93 7.37 -10.97 -47.62
N ALA A 94 8.02 -11.26 -46.50
CA ALA A 94 8.84 -10.31 -45.75
C ALA A 94 10.18 -10.99 -45.41
N VAL A 95 11.29 -10.28 -45.65
CA VAL A 95 12.65 -10.85 -45.55
C VAL A 95 13.18 -10.75 -44.13
N GLN A 96 13.53 -11.88 -43.51
CA GLN A 96 14.31 -11.89 -42.27
C GLN A 96 15.81 -11.67 -42.57
N PRO A 97 16.48 -10.70 -41.92
CA PRO A 97 17.94 -10.60 -41.96
C PRO A 97 18.58 -11.67 -41.08
N THR A 98 19.61 -12.34 -41.60
CA THR A 98 20.31 -13.44 -40.92
C THR A 98 21.14 -12.94 -39.73
N ALA A 99 20.98 -13.57 -38.56
CA ALA A 99 21.85 -13.31 -37.41
C ALA A 99 23.29 -13.82 -37.65
N PRO A 100 24.34 -13.02 -37.38
CA PRO A 100 25.73 -13.50 -37.42
C PRO A 100 26.04 -14.51 -36.32
N ALA A 101 26.91 -15.48 -36.61
CA ALA A 101 27.41 -16.45 -35.63
C ALA A 101 28.33 -15.79 -34.57
N PRO A 102 28.40 -16.32 -33.33
CA PRO A 102 29.20 -15.74 -32.25
C PRO A 102 30.71 -15.82 -32.51
N ALA A 103 31.41 -14.72 -32.22
CA ALA A 103 32.88 -14.67 -32.23
C ALA A 103 33.49 -15.39 -31.02
N PRO A 104 34.72 -15.94 -31.14
CA PRO A 104 35.33 -16.72 -30.05
C PRO A 104 35.71 -15.85 -28.84
N VAL A 105 35.37 -16.34 -27.65
CA VAL A 105 35.69 -15.72 -26.35
C VAL A 105 37.20 -15.70 -26.14
N LYS A 106 37.76 -14.52 -25.83
CA LYS A 106 39.12 -14.39 -25.27
C LYS A 106 39.07 -14.57 -23.75
N ALA A 107 40.05 -15.29 -23.21
CA ALA A 107 40.16 -15.53 -21.77
C ALA A 107 40.38 -14.23 -20.97
N PRO A 108 40.01 -14.20 -19.67
CA PRO A 108 40.29 -13.07 -18.79
C PRO A 108 41.78 -12.75 -18.69
N VAL A 109 42.13 -11.47 -18.60
CA VAL A 109 43.48 -11.03 -18.25
C VAL A 109 43.54 -10.76 -16.75
N GLU A 110 44.46 -11.46 -16.07
CA GLU A 110 44.68 -11.37 -14.63
C GLU A 110 45.41 -10.05 -14.26
N PRO A 111 44.98 -9.31 -13.22
CA PRO A 111 45.74 -8.16 -12.72
C PRO A 111 47.10 -8.61 -12.12
N PRO A 112 48.20 -7.90 -12.38
CA PRO A 112 49.52 -8.32 -11.89
C PRO A 112 49.61 -8.24 -10.35
N ALA A 113 50.13 -9.30 -9.74
CA ALA A 113 50.29 -9.42 -8.30
C ALA A 113 51.23 -8.36 -7.72
N ALA A 114 50.89 -7.81 -6.55
CA ALA A 114 51.73 -6.89 -5.80
C ALA A 114 52.95 -7.62 -5.20
N ALA A 115 54.14 -7.01 -5.33
CA ALA A 115 55.37 -7.54 -4.75
C ALA A 115 55.37 -7.44 -3.20
N PRO A 116 56.01 -8.37 -2.48
CA PRO A 116 55.95 -8.43 -1.02
C PRO A 116 56.79 -7.33 -0.34
N ALA A 117 56.23 -6.74 0.72
CA ALA A 117 56.96 -5.84 1.61
C ALA A 117 57.85 -6.62 2.59
N ALA A 118 59.11 -6.17 2.74
CA ALA A 118 60.09 -6.70 3.68
C ALA A 118 59.92 -6.09 5.11
N PRO A 119 60.47 -6.71 6.17
CA PRO A 119 60.04 -6.45 7.55
C PRO A 119 60.55 -5.15 8.18
N ALA A 120 59.89 -4.75 9.27
CA ALA A 120 60.11 -3.48 9.98
C ALA A 120 61.46 -3.38 10.73
N PRO A 121 62.10 -2.19 10.80
CA PRO A 121 63.21 -1.92 11.70
C PRO A 121 62.75 -1.84 13.17
N ALA A 122 63.61 -2.28 14.10
CA ALA A 122 63.37 -2.18 15.54
C ALA A 122 63.60 -0.75 16.08
N ALA A 123 62.86 -0.36 17.11
CA ALA A 123 63.01 0.93 17.78
C ALA A 123 64.23 0.96 18.74
N PRO A 124 64.98 2.09 18.80
CA PRO A 124 65.98 2.32 19.84
C PRO A 124 65.33 2.65 21.19
N VAL A 125 66.08 2.53 22.29
CA VAL A 125 65.56 2.57 23.67
C VAL A 125 66.15 3.73 24.48
N GLN A 126 65.39 4.22 25.46
CA GLN A 126 65.77 5.21 26.49
C GLN A 126 65.83 6.68 26.00
N GLN A 127 65.70 7.72 26.84
CA GLN A 127 65.66 7.77 28.32
C GLN A 127 64.42 8.55 28.85
N THR A 128 63.93 8.19 30.04
CA THR A 128 62.83 8.89 30.72
C THR A 128 63.37 9.92 31.71
N VAL A 129 63.02 11.20 31.54
CA VAL A 129 63.26 12.25 32.54
C VAL A 129 61.96 12.52 33.29
N THR A 130 61.96 12.30 34.60
CA THR A 130 60.76 12.46 35.43
C THR A 130 60.54 13.94 35.76
N GLN A 131 59.56 14.59 35.14
CA GLN A 131 59.03 15.89 35.58
C GLN A 131 57.66 15.71 36.22
N THR A 132 57.51 16.18 37.46
CA THR A 132 56.26 16.12 38.21
C THR A 132 55.33 17.27 37.80
N VAL A 133 54.48 17.05 36.80
CA VAL A 133 53.45 18.01 36.39
C VAL A 133 52.22 17.85 37.31
N PRO A 134 51.63 18.95 37.84
CA PRO A 134 50.38 18.86 38.60
C PRO A 134 49.23 18.27 37.77
N ALA A 135 48.38 17.46 38.40
CA ALA A 135 47.23 16.87 37.71
C ALA A 135 46.25 17.95 37.21
N PRO A 136 45.85 17.95 35.92
CA PRO A 136 44.81 18.84 35.45
C PRO A 136 43.47 18.42 36.07
N ALA A 137 42.70 19.40 36.55
CA ALA A 137 41.36 19.14 37.07
C ALA A 137 40.47 18.57 35.95
N THR A 138 39.81 17.44 36.19
CA THR A 138 38.88 16.81 35.25
C THR A 138 37.74 17.79 34.94
N PRO A 139 37.52 18.19 33.68
CA PRO A 139 36.33 18.94 33.32
C PRO A 139 35.08 18.11 33.65
N ALA A 140 34.02 18.76 34.13
CA ALA A 140 32.72 18.12 34.20
C ALA A 140 32.33 17.61 32.80
N PRO A 141 31.70 16.42 32.66
CA PRO A 141 31.29 15.94 31.37
C PRO A 141 30.31 16.94 30.75
N SER A 142 30.65 17.47 29.58
CA SER A 142 29.71 18.21 28.75
C SER A 142 28.45 17.34 28.54
N PRO A 143 27.24 17.91 28.51
CA PRO A 143 26.06 17.15 28.13
C PRO A 143 26.33 16.53 26.75
N VAL A 144 26.22 15.21 26.67
CA VAL A 144 26.24 14.50 25.39
C VAL A 144 25.04 15.03 24.61
N PRO A 145 25.22 15.55 23.38
CA PRO A 145 24.09 15.91 22.54
C PRO A 145 23.19 14.70 22.41
N GLU A 146 21.90 14.84 22.74
CA GLU A 146 20.95 13.75 22.52
C GLU A 146 21.01 13.38 21.04
N VAL A 147 21.33 12.12 20.76
CA VAL A 147 21.21 11.57 19.41
C VAL A 147 19.75 11.75 19.04
N PRO A 148 19.41 12.51 17.97
CA PRO A 148 18.03 12.76 17.65
C PRO A 148 17.33 11.42 17.46
N THR A 149 16.27 11.20 18.24
CA THR A 149 15.26 10.20 17.92
C THR A 149 14.85 10.43 16.46
N GLY A 150 14.76 9.36 15.67
CA GLY A 150 14.31 9.46 14.28
C GLY A 150 12.95 10.17 14.20
N PRO A 151 12.62 10.86 13.09
CA PRO A 151 11.47 11.75 13.00
C PRO A 151 10.21 11.15 13.62
N GLN A 152 9.80 11.70 14.76
CA GLN A 152 8.61 11.24 15.46
C GLN A 152 7.40 11.77 14.71
N LEU A 153 6.58 10.86 14.20
CA LEU A 153 5.30 11.20 13.60
C LEU A 153 4.35 11.81 14.65
N PRO A 154 3.43 12.70 14.25
CA PRO A 154 2.50 13.33 15.18
C PRO A 154 1.52 12.31 15.79
N ASP A 155 1.08 12.57 17.02
CA ASP A 155 0.05 11.79 17.74
C ASP A 155 -1.35 12.06 17.14
N VAL A 156 -1.59 11.51 15.94
CA VAL A 156 -2.88 11.55 15.26
C VAL A 156 -3.76 10.42 15.79
N LYS A 157 -4.89 10.79 16.40
CA LYS A 157 -5.86 9.85 16.99
C LYS A 157 -7.09 9.66 16.13
N HIS A 158 -7.41 10.66 15.29
CA HIS A 158 -8.62 10.70 14.47
C HIS A 158 -8.30 11.19 13.05
N VAL A 159 -8.37 10.29 12.07
CA VAL A 159 -8.30 10.60 10.64
C VAL A 159 -9.70 10.68 10.05
N PHE A 160 -10.02 11.81 9.44
CA PHE A 160 -11.24 12.03 8.66
C PHE A 160 -10.87 11.99 7.18
N LEU A 161 -10.97 10.81 6.57
CA LEU A 161 -10.64 10.58 5.17
C LEU A 161 -11.88 10.83 4.32
N ILE A 162 -11.94 12.00 3.68
CA ILE A 162 -13.04 12.44 2.82
C ILE A 162 -12.64 12.13 1.37
N VAL A 163 -13.32 11.13 0.78
CA VAL A 163 -13.12 10.70 -0.61
C VAL A 163 -14.30 11.21 -1.43
N LEU A 164 -14.03 12.19 -2.30
CA LEU A 164 -15.04 12.87 -3.11
C LEU A 164 -15.20 12.20 -4.49
N PRO A 165 -16.36 12.36 -5.15
CA PRO A 165 -16.57 11.89 -6.52
C PRO A 165 -15.54 12.45 -7.53
N PRO A 166 -15.33 11.81 -8.69
CA PRO A 166 -14.22 12.13 -9.59
C PRO A 166 -14.15 13.60 -10.04
N ALA A 167 -12.97 14.20 -9.90
CA ALA A 167 -12.65 15.56 -10.35
C ALA A 167 -11.12 15.78 -10.47
N GLY A 168 -10.71 16.58 -11.47
CA GLY A 168 -9.31 16.94 -11.70
C GLY A 168 -8.87 18.22 -10.99
N TYR A 169 -7.58 18.35 -10.71
CA TYR A 169 -6.97 19.42 -9.92
C TYR A 169 -7.30 20.83 -10.41
N GLU A 170 -7.26 21.10 -11.71
CA GLU A 170 -7.52 22.47 -12.22
C GLU A 170 -8.99 22.90 -12.09
N SER A 171 -9.92 21.95 -12.01
CA SER A 171 -11.34 22.23 -11.78
C SER A 171 -11.70 22.42 -10.30
N THR A 172 -10.80 22.02 -9.38
CA THR A 172 -11.05 21.97 -7.93
C THR A 172 -10.13 22.91 -7.13
N PHE A 173 -8.82 22.90 -7.39
CA PHE A 173 -7.84 23.80 -6.76
C PHE A 173 -7.27 24.85 -7.73
N GLY A 174 -7.44 24.66 -9.03
CA GLY A 174 -6.95 25.55 -10.07
C GLY A 174 -7.57 26.94 -10.13
N THR A 175 -7.02 27.78 -10.99
CA THR A 175 -7.41 29.21 -11.11
C THR A 175 -8.84 29.43 -11.61
N SER A 176 -9.45 28.41 -12.22
CA SER A 176 -10.83 28.41 -12.72
C SER A 176 -11.72 27.44 -11.93
N SER A 177 -11.36 27.18 -10.66
CA SER A 177 -12.05 26.25 -9.77
C SER A 177 -13.55 26.49 -9.66
N GLN A 178 -14.31 25.40 -9.73
CA GLN A 178 -15.75 25.35 -9.47
C GLN A 178 -16.07 25.08 -7.98
N THR A 179 -15.04 24.82 -7.16
CA THR A 179 -15.12 24.65 -5.70
C THR A 179 -14.39 25.80 -4.97
N PRO A 180 -14.92 27.04 -4.96
CA PRO A 180 -14.21 28.21 -4.43
C PRO A 180 -13.97 28.15 -2.91
N TYR A 181 -14.84 27.54 -2.10
CA TYR A 181 -14.60 27.34 -0.67
C TYR A 181 -13.47 26.35 -0.43
N LEU A 182 -13.42 25.23 -1.16
CA LEU A 182 -12.28 24.30 -1.13
C LEU A 182 -10.98 24.99 -1.58
N ALA A 183 -10.99 25.58 -2.77
CA ALA A 183 -9.81 26.17 -3.41
C ALA A 183 -9.19 27.33 -2.62
N THR A 184 -10.02 28.13 -1.93
CA THR A 184 -9.57 29.40 -1.35
C THR A 184 -9.78 29.55 0.15
N GLU A 185 -10.72 28.86 0.79
CA GLU A 185 -10.96 28.99 2.24
C GLU A 185 -10.47 27.78 3.04
N LEU A 186 -10.58 26.56 2.49
CA LEU A 186 -9.99 25.37 3.13
C LEU A 186 -8.48 25.31 2.95
N THR A 187 -7.93 25.70 1.79
CA THR A 187 -6.48 25.81 1.57
C THR A 187 -5.78 26.79 2.51
N LYS A 188 -6.48 27.82 3.03
CA LYS A 188 -5.97 28.71 4.08
C LYS A 188 -5.86 28.04 5.46
N GLN A 189 -6.59 26.94 5.69
CA GLN A 189 -6.68 26.24 6.98
C GLN A 189 -5.78 25.00 7.05
N GLY A 190 -5.27 24.53 5.92
CA GLY A 190 -4.48 23.31 5.79
C GLY A 190 -3.27 23.45 4.87
N GLU A 191 -2.65 22.33 4.53
CA GLU A 191 -1.61 22.26 3.49
C GLU A 191 -2.11 21.47 2.28
N LEU A 192 -2.02 22.07 1.10
CA LEU A 192 -2.38 21.45 -0.17
C LEU A 192 -1.16 20.72 -0.75
N LEU A 193 -1.22 19.39 -0.79
CA LEU A 193 -0.29 18.58 -1.57
C LEU A 193 -0.76 18.68 -3.03
N SER A 194 -0.13 19.57 -3.80
CA SER A 194 -0.58 19.82 -5.18
C SER A 194 -0.30 18.61 -6.06
N ASN A 195 0.88 18.01 -5.95
CA ASN A 195 1.33 16.92 -6.82
C ASN A 195 0.78 15.56 -6.32
N TYR A 196 -0.52 15.49 -6.09
CA TYR A 196 -1.21 14.29 -5.60
C TYR A 196 -2.13 13.70 -6.67
N TYR A 197 -2.03 12.39 -6.88
CA TYR A 197 -2.62 11.68 -8.02
C TYR A 197 -3.45 10.47 -7.59
N ALA A 198 -4.46 10.13 -8.39
CA ALA A 198 -5.12 8.84 -8.33
C ALA A 198 -4.28 7.77 -9.06
N VAL A 199 -4.48 6.50 -8.72
CA VAL A 199 -3.59 5.38 -9.14
C VAL A 199 -4.09 4.64 -10.38
N THR A 200 -5.33 4.91 -10.80
CA THR A 200 -5.95 4.32 -12.00
C THR A 200 -7.18 5.14 -12.46
N GLY A 201 -7.74 4.87 -13.64
CA GLY A 201 -8.89 5.62 -14.16
C GLY A 201 -10.27 5.29 -13.55
N SER A 202 -10.39 4.27 -12.69
CA SER A 202 -11.66 3.83 -12.10
C SER A 202 -11.84 4.27 -10.65
N GLU A 203 -12.96 4.94 -10.36
CA GLU A 203 -13.37 5.35 -9.02
C GLU A 203 -13.36 4.19 -8.02
N VAL A 204 -13.94 3.04 -8.39
CA VAL A 204 -14.04 1.86 -7.52
C VAL A 204 -12.64 1.29 -7.22
N ALA A 205 -11.79 1.18 -8.24
CA ALA A 205 -10.43 0.67 -8.06
C ALA A 205 -9.54 1.62 -7.21
N ASN A 206 -9.76 2.93 -7.29
CA ASN A 206 -9.07 3.91 -6.44
C ASN A 206 -9.55 3.87 -4.99
N LYS A 207 -10.86 3.76 -4.75
CA LYS A 207 -11.41 3.56 -3.40
C LYS A 207 -10.89 2.26 -2.76
N ILE A 208 -10.78 1.18 -3.54
CA ILE A 208 -10.14 -0.09 -3.14
C ILE A 208 -8.66 0.13 -2.79
N ALA A 209 -7.89 0.82 -3.64
CA ALA A 209 -6.49 1.12 -3.41
C ALA A 209 -6.26 1.96 -2.13
N LEU A 210 -7.13 2.95 -1.86
CA LEU A 210 -7.08 3.81 -0.67
C LEU A 210 -7.27 3.08 0.66
N VAL A 211 -7.85 1.87 0.66
CA VAL A 211 -8.21 1.14 1.89
C VAL A 211 -7.51 -0.21 2.06
N SER A 212 -6.70 -0.65 1.09
CA SER A 212 -6.07 -1.99 1.11
C SER A 212 -4.73 -2.09 0.36
N GLY A 213 -4.34 -1.05 -0.38
CA GLY A 213 -3.19 -1.09 -1.27
C GLY A 213 -3.34 -2.05 -2.45
N GLN A 214 -4.52 -2.64 -2.69
CA GLN A 214 -4.77 -3.48 -3.85
C GLN A 214 -4.74 -2.65 -5.14
N GLY A 215 -3.97 -3.13 -6.12
CA GLY A 215 -3.97 -2.61 -7.48
C GLY A 215 -5.18 -3.07 -8.30
N PRO A 216 -5.49 -2.37 -9.40
CA PRO A 216 -6.65 -2.67 -10.24
C PRO A 216 -6.60 -4.06 -10.89
N ASN A 217 -7.79 -4.58 -11.15
CA ASN A 217 -8.08 -5.67 -12.07
C ASN A 217 -9.21 -5.25 -13.06
N PRO A 218 -9.45 -5.97 -14.17
CA PRO A 218 -10.43 -5.59 -15.19
C PRO A 218 -11.85 -5.32 -14.68
N ASP A 219 -12.34 -6.03 -13.67
CA ASP A 219 -13.70 -5.89 -13.14
C ASP A 219 -13.82 -4.68 -12.20
N THR A 220 -12.79 -4.41 -11.39
CA THR A 220 -12.67 -3.16 -10.61
C THR A 220 -12.49 -1.93 -11.51
N ILE A 221 -11.84 -2.09 -12.67
CA ILE A 221 -11.74 -1.05 -13.71
C ILE A 221 -13.11 -0.81 -14.36
N ALA A 222 -13.88 -1.86 -14.60
CA ALA A 222 -15.26 -1.79 -15.08
C ALA A 222 -16.29 -1.36 -14.00
N GLY A 223 -15.84 -0.80 -12.87
CA GLY A 223 -16.72 -0.28 -11.81
C GLY A 223 -17.51 -1.34 -11.04
N CYS A 224 -17.07 -2.60 -11.05
CA CYS A 224 -17.69 -3.70 -10.31
C CYS A 224 -19.19 -3.93 -10.57
N THR A 225 -19.57 -3.94 -11.85
CA THR A 225 -20.92 -4.32 -12.32
C THR A 225 -21.40 -5.73 -11.89
N SER A 226 -20.53 -6.55 -11.30
CA SER A 226 -20.88 -7.84 -10.69
C SER A 226 -19.99 -8.13 -9.48
N TYR A 227 -20.59 -8.27 -8.31
CA TYR A 227 -19.92 -8.64 -7.05
C TYR A 227 -19.65 -10.16 -7.00
N ASN A 228 -18.68 -10.60 -7.79
CA ASN A 228 -18.17 -11.98 -7.80
C ASN A 228 -16.81 -12.06 -7.08
N ASP A 229 -16.55 -13.19 -6.42
CA ASP A 229 -15.27 -13.53 -5.80
C ASP A 229 -14.11 -13.48 -6.83
N ILE A 230 -12.98 -12.89 -6.43
CA ILE A 230 -11.78 -12.82 -7.28
C ILE A 230 -11.23 -14.22 -7.54
N THR A 231 -11.09 -14.57 -8.82
CA THR A 231 -10.58 -15.86 -9.28
C THR A 231 -9.25 -15.67 -10.02
N PRO A 232 -8.15 -16.37 -9.64
CA PRO A 232 -8.07 -17.44 -8.66
C PRO A 232 -8.10 -17.01 -7.18
N GLY A 233 -7.93 -15.72 -6.87
CA GLY A 233 -8.04 -15.24 -5.48
C GLY A 233 -6.86 -15.62 -4.60
N THR A 234 -5.65 -15.64 -5.18
CA THR A 234 -4.42 -16.10 -4.52
C THR A 234 -3.39 -14.99 -4.43
N ASP A 235 -2.74 -14.82 -3.28
CA ASP A 235 -1.68 -13.82 -3.10
C ASP A 235 -0.49 -14.04 -4.07
N SER A 236 0.08 -12.95 -4.58
CA SER A 236 1.24 -13.02 -5.48
C SER A 236 2.51 -13.44 -4.73
N THR A 237 3.27 -14.35 -5.36
CA THR A 237 4.57 -14.79 -4.88
C THR A 237 5.73 -13.92 -5.40
N ASP A 238 5.47 -12.89 -6.21
CA ASP A 238 6.49 -11.94 -6.65
C ASP A 238 6.75 -10.91 -5.54
N THR A 239 8.04 -10.68 -5.21
CA THR A 239 8.45 -9.72 -4.20
C THR A 239 8.15 -8.27 -4.59
N GLN A 240 8.01 -7.97 -5.89
CA GLN A 240 7.55 -6.66 -6.38
C GLN A 240 6.03 -6.49 -6.29
N GLN A 241 5.30 -7.54 -5.89
CA GLN A 241 3.84 -7.61 -5.81
C GLN A 241 3.38 -8.13 -4.43
N LYS A 242 4.21 -8.00 -3.37
CA LYS A 242 3.87 -8.41 -1.99
C LYS A 242 2.49 -7.84 -1.61
N GLY A 243 1.62 -8.71 -1.11
CA GLY A 243 0.29 -8.31 -0.64
C GLY A 243 -0.72 -7.97 -1.75
N GLN A 244 -0.45 -8.38 -2.99
CA GLN A 244 -1.44 -8.30 -4.08
C GLN A 244 -2.13 -9.64 -4.31
N VAL A 245 -3.45 -9.67 -4.27
CA VAL A 245 -4.24 -10.79 -4.79
C VAL A 245 -4.19 -10.85 -6.32
N LEU A 246 -3.98 -12.05 -6.85
CA LEU A 246 -4.03 -12.36 -8.27
C LEU A 246 -5.45 -12.81 -8.68
N GLY A 247 -6.00 -12.19 -9.72
CA GLY A 247 -7.23 -12.61 -10.39
C GLY A 247 -8.13 -11.49 -10.92
N THR A 248 -9.28 -11.92 -11.43
CA THR A 248 -10.39 -11.07 -11.90
C THR A 248 -11.62 -11.31 -11.01
N GLY A 249 -12.31 -10.24 -10.64
CA GLY A 249 -13.50 -10.23 -9.78
C GLY A 249 -13.54 -8.97 -8.92
N CYS A 250 -14.51 -8.88 -8.02
CA CYS A 250 -14.79 -7.70 -7.20
C CYS A 250 -14.87 -7.95 -5.69
N VAL A 251 -14.81 -9.20 -5.24
CA VAL A 251 -14.71 -9.53 -3.81
C VAL A 251 -13.37 -10.24 -3.54
N PHE A 252 -12.51 -9.59 -2.77
CA PHE A 252 -11.24 -10.10 -2.30
C PHE A 252 -11.44 -11.17 -1.20
N PRO A 253 -10.62 -12.23 -1.19
CA PRO A 253 -10.71 -13.30 -0.19
C PRO A 253 -10.42 -12.78 1.21
N ARG A 254 -10.86 -13.54 2.22
CA ARG A 254 -10.78 -13.14 3.64
C ARG A 254 -9.35 -12.95 4.19
N SER A 255 -8.33 -13.40 3.46
CA SER A 255 -6.90 -13.14 3.75
C SER A 255 -6.43 -11.74 3.34
N THR A 256 -7.17 -11.05 2.47
CA THR A 256 -6.83 -9.69 2.01
C THR A 256 -7.33 -8.67 3.02
N LEU A 257 -6.39 -8.03 3.71
CA LEU A 257 -6.69 -7.12 4.81
C LEU A 257 -6.80 -5.68 4.31
N THR A 258 -7.62 -4.92 5.03
CA THR A 258 -7.86 -3.50 4.81
C THR A 258 -7.33 -2.68 5.98
N LEU A 259 -7.18 -1.37 5.79
CA LEU A 259 -6.86 -0.41 6.84
C LEU A 259 -7.77 -0.55 8.08
N PRO A 260 -9.10 -0.71 7.95
CA PRO A 260 -9.98 -1.15 9.04
C PRO A 260 -9.54 -2.40 9.82
N ASP A 261 -9.09 -3.45 9.14
CA ASP A 261 -8.70 -4.71 9.78
C ASP A 261 -7.47 -4.51 10.67
N GLU A 262 -6.44 -3.81 10.15
CA GLU A 262 -5.24 -3.45 10.91
C GLU A 262 -5.55 -2.47 12.06
N LEU A 263 -6.43 -1.49 11.85
CA LEU A 263 -6.87 -0.57 12.91
C LEU A 263 -7.53 -1.33 14.08
N VAL A 264 -8.47 -2.23 13.80
CA VAL A 264 -9.14 -3.06 14.82
C VAL A 264 -8.13 -4.00 15.49
N ALA A 265 -7.20 -4.59 14.73
CA ALA A 265 -6.11 -5.41 15.25
C ALA A 265 -5.16 -4.66 16.20
N ASN A 266 -4.98 -3.35 16.00
CA ASN A 266 -4.15 -2.50 16.87
C ASN A 266 -4.92 -1.92 18.09
N GLY A 267 -6.25 -2.07 18.11
CA GLY A 267 -7.16 -1.57 19.15
C GLY A 267 -7.77 -0.19 18.86
N ALA A 268 -7.63 0.32 17.63
CA ALA A 268 -8.28 1.53 17.14
C ALA A 268 -9.71 1.23 16.63
N THR A 269 -10.45 2.26 16.25
CA THR A 269 -11.84 2.15 15.78
C THR A 269 -12.03 2.77 14.40
N TRP A 270 -12.98 2.29 13.61
CA TRP A 270 -13.31 2.84 12.30
C TRP A 270 -14.82 2.92 12.10
N LYS A 271 -15.25 3.79 11.17
CA LYS A 271 -16.59 3.75 10.58
C LYS A 271 -16.57 4.35 9.17
N ALA A 272 -17.30 3.74 8.25
CA ALA A 272 -17.65 4.32 6.97
C ALA A 272 -18.97 5.10 7.09
N TYR A 273 -18.89 6.40 6.87
CA TYR A 273 -20.04 7.27 6.66
C TYR A 273 -20.22 7.42 5.16
N VAL A 274 -21.29 6.85 4.63
CA VAL A 274 -21.58 6.86 3.19
C VAL A 274 -22.96 7.43 2.97
N GLN A 275 -23.08 8.29 1.97
CA GLN A 275 -24.37 8.82 1.54
C GLN A 275 -24.99 7.85 0.54
N ASP A 276 -26.10 7.19 0.94
CA ASP A 276 -26.85 6.31 0.03
C ASP A 276 -27.24 7.09 -1.25
N PRO A 277 -27.14 6.50 -2.46
CA PRO A 277 -27.50 7.18 -3.71
C PRO A 277 -29.01 7.51 -3.77
N PRO A 278 -29.44 8.49 -4.60
CA PRO A 278 -30.86 8.82 -4.75
C PRO A 278 -31.68 7.59 -5.12
N ALA A 279 -32.66 7.25 -4.28
CA ALA A 279 -33.51 6.08 -4.49
C ALA A 279 -34.19 6.13 -5.87
N PRO A 280 -34.21 5.03 -6.64
CA PRO A 280 -34.92 4.97 -7.91
C PRO A 280 -36.39 5.43 -7.79
N PRO A 281 -36.98 6.07 -8.82
CA PRO A 281 -38.34 6.62 -8.73
C PRO A 281 -39.42 5.61 -8.33
N ASP A 282 -39.23 4.34 -8.68
CA ASP A 282 -40.14 3.22 -8.41
C ASP A 282 -39.66 2.31 -7.25
N ALA A 283 -38.68 2.74 -6.45
CA ALA A 283 -38.15 1.96 -5.33
C ALA A 283 -39.17 1.83 -4.18
N ASP A 284 -39.34 0.62 -3.67
CA ASP A 284 -40.15 0.34 -2.48
C ASP A 284 -39.43 0.88 -1.22
N PRO A 285 -39.98 1.89 -0.50
CA PRO A 285 -39.34 2.44 0.70
C PRO A 285 -39.29 1.48 1.89
N SER A 286 -39.91 0.31 1.78
CA SER A 286 -39.89 -0.78 2.77
C SER A 286 -39.01 -1.97 2.37
N ALA A 287 -38.39 -1.94 1.19
CA ALA A 287 -37.40 -2.93 0.81
C ALA A 287 -36.15 -2.82 1.70
N PRO A 288 -35.63 -3.95 2.25
CA PRO A 288 -34.37 -3.91 2.99
C PRO A 288 -33.22 -3.58 2.03
N PRO A 289 -32.21 -2.80 2.46
CA PRO A 289 -31.06 -2.44 1.62
C PRO A 289 -30.32 -3.70 1.12
N THR A 290 -30.23 -3.84 -0.20
CA THR A 290 -29.71 -5.03 -0.87
C THR A 290 -28.21 -4.92 -1.16
N GLY A 291 -27.39 -5.46 -0.26
CA GLY A 291 -25.94 -5.60 -0.45
C GLY A 291 -25.22 -6.03 0.82
N PRO A 292 -23.88 -6.15 0.78
CA PRO A 292 -23.07 -6.53 1.94
C PRO A 292 -23.32 -5.61 3.13
N CYS A 293 -23.31 -6.17 4.34
CA CYS A 293 -23.53 -5.43 5.59
C CYS A 293 -24.86 -4.63 5.66
N GLY A 294 -25.85 -4.93 4.80
CA GLY A 294 -27.14 -4.23 4.78
C GLY A 294 -27.05 -2.80 4.25
N ARG A 295 -26.24 -2.57 3.20
CA ARG A 295 -26.10 -1.30 2.49
C ARG A 295 -26.10 -1.51 0.98
N THR A 296 -26.27 -0.43 0.20
CA THR A 296 -25.96 -0.48 -1.23
C THR A 296 -24.45 -0.67 -1.42
N PRO A 297 -24.01 -1.46 -2.44
CA PRO A 297 -22.62 -1.90 -2.56
C PRO A 297 -21.73 -0.86 -3.27
N ASP A 298 -21.73 0.38 -2.75
CA ASP A 298 -21.04 1.52 -3.37
C ASP A 298 -19.67 1.81 -2.72
N THR A 299 -19.46 1.30 -1.50
CA THR A 299 -18.25 1.52 -0.68
C THR A 299 -17.15 0.50 -1.04
N PRO A 300 -15.85 0.84 -0.94
CA PRO A 300 -14.77 -0.11 -1.22
C PRO A 300 -14.75 -1.30 -0.25
N PHE A 301 -15.26 -1.14 0.97
CA PHE A 301 -15.29 -2.20 1.98
C PHE A 301 -16.28 -3.32 1.63
N ALA A 302 -17.22 -3.08 0.70
CA ALA A 302 -18.09 -4.13 0.16
C ALA A 302 -17.32 -5.19 -0.64
N SER A 303 -16.10 -4.85 -1.10
CA SER A 303 -15.22 -5.73 -1.85
C SER A 303 -14.36 -6.68 -1.00
N PHE A 304 -14.51 -6.76 0.33
CA PHE A 304 -13.58 -7.54 1.18
C PHE A 304 -14.30 -8.49 2.14
N HIS A 305 -14.09 -9.81 1.98
CA HIS A 305 -14.57 -10.82 2.94
C HIS A 305 -13.95 -10.68 4.35
N SER A 306 -12.84 -9.94 4.51
CA SER A 306 -12.32 -9.58 5.84
C SER A 306 -13.35 -8.78 6.64
N VAL A 307 -14.07 -7.87 5.96
CA VAL A 307 -15.11 -7.00 6.53
C VAL A 307 -16.51 -7.61 6.39
N THR A 308 -16.89 -8.08 5.21
CA THR A 308 -18.29 -8.41 4.88
C THR A 308 -18.80 -9.72 5.48
N ASP A 309 -17.91 -10.67 5.81
CA ASP A 309 -18.27 -11.92 6.50
C ASP A 309 -18.37 -11.76 8.03
N LEU A 310 -18.07 -10.57 8.58
CA LEU A 310 -18.15 -10.34 10.03
C LEU A 310 -19.62 -10.19 10.47
N PRO A 311 -20.04 -10.86 11.57
CA PRO A 311 -21.45 -10.91 11.96
C PRO A 311 -22.06 -9.54 12.29
N ASP A 312 -21.22 -8.60 12.77
CA ASP A 312 -21.62 -7.25 13.16
C ASP A 312 -21.24 -6.19 12.12
N CYS A 313 -20.83 -6.55 10.89
CA CYS A 313 -20.23 -5.61 9.93
C CYS A 313 -21.11 -4.40 9.59
N ALA A 314 -22.44 -4.55 9.67
CA ALA A 314 -23.41 -3.47 9.53
C ALA A 314 -23.20 -2.29 10.51
N GLN A 315 -22.59 -2.52 11.68
CA GLN A 315 -22.30 -1.46 12.66
C GLN A 315 -21.19 -0.49 12.19
N SER A 316 -20.37 -0.91 11.23
CA SER A 316 -19.31 -0.10 10.63
C SER A 316 -19.80 0.83 9.51
N PHE A 317 -21.09 0.78 9.12
CA PHE A 317 -21.63 1.57 8.01
C PHE A 317 -22.82 2.44 8.45
N ALA A 318 -22.71 3.75 8.27
CA ALA A 318 -23.76 4.69 8.63
C ALA A 318 -23.99 5.77 7.57
N GLY A 319 -25.17 6.38 7.61
CA GLY A 319 -25.49 7.58 6.81
C GLY A 319 -24.86 8.85 7.41
N MET A 320 -24.83 9.92 6.62
CA MET A 320 -24.23 11.22 7.00
C MET A 320 -24.77 11.82 8.31
N ASP A 321 -26.04 11.60 8.64
CA ASP A 321 -26.64 12.09 9.89
C ASP A 321 -25.97 11.50 11.15
N GLN A 322 -25.49 10.25 11.07
CA GLN A 322 -24.78 9.61 12.17
C GLN A 322 -23.42 10.26 12.43
N LEU A 323 -22.75 10.81 11.41
CA LEU A 323 -21.47 11.50 11.58
C LEU A 323 -21.61 12.70 12.52
N THR A 324 -22.69 13.48 12.39
CA THR A 324 -22.97 14.59 13.32
C THR A 324 -23.20 14.11 14.76
N THR A 325 -23.72 12.90 14.94
CA THR A 325 -23.92 12.29 16.28
C THR A 325 -22.60 11.77 16.85
N ASP A 326 -21.80 11.07 16.04
CA ASP A 326 -20.52 10.48 16.46
C ASP A 326 -19.47 11.54 16.79
N LEU A 327 -19.45 12.67 16.05
CA LEU A 327 -18.61 13.84 16.32
C LEU A 327 -18.87 14.55 17.67
N SER A 328 -19.94 14.19 18.40
CA SER A 328 -20.33 14.86 19.64
C SER A 328 -19.34 14.66 20.80
N THR A 329 -18.57 13.56 20.81
CA THR A 329 -17.49 13.31 21.78
C THR A 329 -16.28 12.68 21.09
N ALA A 330 -15.08 12.85 21.65
CA ALA A 330 -13.88 12.16 21.16
C ALA A 330 -14.06 10.62 21.21
N THR A 331 -14.65 10.11 22.28
CA THR A 331 -14.94 8.67 22.50
C THR A 331 -15.99 8.07 21.57
N SER A 332 -16.84 8.87 20.92
CA SER A 332 -17.84 8.40 19.95
C SER A 332 -17.40 8.60 18.51
N THR A 333 -16.35 9.39 18.27
CA THR A 333 -15.75 9.55 16.95
C THR A 333 -14.76 8.41 16.72
N PRO A 334 -14.81 7.69 15.59
CA PRO A 334 -13.85 6.63 15.32
C PRO A 334 -12.43 7.19 15.10
N SER A 335 -11.42 6.34 15.25
CA SER A 335 -10.03 6.66 14.88
C SER A 335 -9.88 6.87 13.38
N LEU A 336 -10.63 6.13 12.56
CA LEU A 336 -10.83 6.39 11.13
C LEU A 336 -12.31 6.67 10.83
N ALA A 337 -12.63 7.91 10.47
CA ALA A 337 -13.88 8.27 9.81
C ALA A 337 -13.62 8.31 8.30
N TYR A 338 -13.99 7.23 7.60
CA TYR A 338 -14.04 7.25 6.12
C TYR A 338 -15.36 7.89 5.71
N ILE A 339 -15.33 8.91 4.85
CA ILE A 339 -16.47 9.76 4.52
C ILE A 339 -16.60 9.83 2.99
N GLU A 340 -17.69 9.28 2.46
CA GLU A 340 -17.94 9.18 1.02
C GLU A 340 -19.34 9.75 0.68
N PRO A 341 -19.41 10.99 0.16
CA PRO A 341 -20.67 11.63 -0.20
C PRO A 341 -21.03 11.39 -1.68
N HIS A 342 -22.32 11.24 -1.95
CA HIS A 342 -22.86 11.05 -3.31
C HIS A 342 -23.35 12.40 -3.84
N LEU A 343 -22.53 13.06 -4.65
CA LEU A 343 -22.70 14.46 -5.04
C LEU A 343 -22.77 14.59 -6.58
N PRO A 344 -23.74 15.33 -7.13
CA PRO A 344 -23.97 15.38 -8.57
C PRO A 344 -22.98 16.26 -9.34
N ASP A 345 -22.33 17.22 -8.66
CA ASP A 345 -21.42 18.19 -9.27
C ASP A 345 -20.47 18.84 -8.24
N LEU A 346 -19.57 19.69 -8.75
CA LEU A 346 -18.60 20.43 -7.95
C LEU A 346 -19.22 21.54 -7.08
N ALA A 347 -20.34 22.15 -7.47
CA ALA A 347 -21.01 23.15 -6.62
C ALA A 347 -21.67 22.51 -5.39
N ALA A 348 -22.25 21.30 -5.55
CA ALA A 348 -22.71 20.46 -4.45
C ALA A 348 -21.54 20.02 -3.56
N THR A 349 -20.37 19.74 -4.13
CA THR A 349 -19.14 19.41 -3.40
C THR A 349 -18.62 20.58 -2.55
N ASP A 350 -18.57 21.79 -3.11
CA ASP A 350 -18.17 22.99 -2.36
C ASP A 350 -19.14 23.29 -1.21
N ALA A 351 -20.45 23.12 -1.45
CA ALA A 351 -21.50 23.29 -0.45
C ALA A 351 -21.45 22.23 0.66
N PHE A 352 -21.20 20.96 0.32
CA PHE A 352 -21.08 19.86 1.27
C PHE A 352 -19.89 20.08 2.23
N LEU A 353 -18.71 20.36 1.68
CA LEU A 353 -17.51 20.64 2.48
C LEU A 353 -17.70 21.87 3.39
N LYS A 354 -18.47 22.87 2.95
CA LYS A 354 -18.78 24.09 3.70
C LYS A 354 -19.70 23.90 4.90
N ASP A 355 -20.50 22.83 4.93
CA ASP A 355 -21.23 22.41 6.13
C ASP A 355 -20.43 21.39 6.97
N LEU A 356 -19.74 20.45 6.32
CA LEU A 356 -19.04 19.36 6.99
C LEU A 356 -17.78 19.79 7.76
N ILE A 357 -16.87 20.55 7.12
CA ILE A 357 -15.55 20.86 7.72
C ILE A 357 -15.68 21.69 9.01
N PRO A 358 -16.60 22.68 9.14
CA PRO A 358 -16.87 23.34 10.42
C PRO A 358 -17.37 22.41 11.53
N ARG A 359 -18.10 21.33 11.20
CA ARG A 359 -18.55 20.32 12.19
C ARG A 359 -17.40 19.46 12.67
N ILE A 360 -16.57 18.96 11.76
CA ILE A 360 -15.40 18.14 12.11
C ILE A 360 -14.42 18.97 12.93
N THR A 361 -14.00 20.15 12.43
CA THR A 361 -13.06 21.03 13.15
C THR A 361 -13.62 21.57 14.47
N GLY A 362 -14.95 21.68 14.58
CA GLY A 362 -15.66 22.01 15.81
C GLY A 362 -15.71 20.88 16.86
N SER A 363 -15.49 19.62 16.48
CA SER A 363 -15.59 18.45 17.37
C SER A 363 -14.55 18.41 18.48
N ALA A 364 -14.74 17.51 19.46
CA ALA A 364 -13.73 17.20 20.46
C ALA A 364 -12.60 16.33 19.87
N ALA A 365 -12.95 15.36 19.03
CA ALA A 365 -12.02 14.45 18.36
C ALA A 365 -10.97 15.18 17.52
N TYR A 366 -11.38 16.15 16.69
CA TYR A 366 -10.44 16.90 15.87
C TYR A 366 -9.43 17.71 16.70
N LYS A 367 -9.84 18.17 17.89
CA LYS A 367 -9.00 18.95 18.80
C LYS A 367 -8.05 18.08 19.62
N ASP A 368 -8.34 16.78 19.75
CA ASP A 368 -7.45 15.78 20.35
C ASP A 368 -6.74 14.97 19.26
N GLY A 369 -5.88 15.62 18.48
CA GLY A 369 -5.06 14.96 17.46
C GLY A 369 -5.80 14.60 16.18
N GLY A 370 -6.61 15.52 15.64
CA GLY A 370 -7.32 15.34 14.37
C GLY A 370 -6.48 15.61 13.12
N LEU A 371 -6.72 14.82 12.08
CA LEU A 371 -6.27 15.06 10.71
C LEU A 371 -7.44 14.86 9.74
N ILE A 372 -7.81 15.89 8.98
CA ILE A 372 -8.73 15.75 7.85
C ILE A 372 -7.88 15.60 6.58
N ALA A 373 -8.21 14.62 5.75
CA ALA A 373 -7.62 14.41 4.43
C ALA A 373 -8.75 14.49 3.38
N ILE A 374 -8.67 15.44 2.46
CA ILE A 374 -9.69 15.67 1.42
C ILE A 374 -9.06 15.39 0.05
N THR A 375 -9.60 14.41 -0.68
CA THR A 375 -9.16 14.06 -2.03
C THR A 375 -10.34 13.58 -2.89
N PHE A 376 -10.11 13.39 -4.18
CA PHE A 376 -11.08 12.87 -5.15
C PHE A 376 -10.65 11.48 -5.61
N ALA A 377 -11.61 10.61 -5.94
CA ALA A 377 -11.31 9.22 -6.30
C ALA A 377 -10.47 9.08 -7.59
N ASN A 378 -10.68 9.94 -8.59
CA ASN A 378 -9.84 10.06 -9.79
C ASN A 378 -10.15 11.36 -10.53
N ALA A 379 -9.30 11.74 -11.49
CA ALA A 379 -9.65 12.77 -12.48
C ALA A 379 -10.54 12.17 -13.59
N PRO A 380 -11.32 12.97 -14.34
CA PRO A 380 -12.03 12.50 -15.52
C PRO A 380 -11.11 11.81 -16.54
N GLN A 381 -11.60 10.76 -17.21
CA GLN A 381 -10.81 9.92 -18.12
C GLN A 381 -11.33 9.91 -19.56
N ASP A 382 -12.60 10.26 -19.77
CA ASP A 382 -13.36 10.10 -21.02
C ASP A 382 -13.74 11.43 -21.69
N ALA A 383 -13.21 12.55 -21.18
CA ALA A 383 -13.52 13.92 -21.60
C ALA A 383 -12.43 14.58 -22.49
N LEU A 384 -12.65 15.82 -22.93
CA LEU A 384 -11.64 16.60 -23.66
C LEU A 384 -10.47 17.06 -22.77
N ASP A 385 -10.72 17.09 -21.47
CA ASP A 385 -9.82 17.35 -20.34
C ASP A 385 -9.48 16.06 -19.58
N ALA A 386 -9.56 14.90 -20.24
CA ALA A 386 -9.14 13.62 -19.71
C ALA A 386 -7.68 13.65 -19.22
N ASP A 387 -7.48 13.23 -17.97
CA ASP A 387 -6.16 13.25 -17.32
C ASP A 387 -5.74 11.85 -16.89
N THR A 388 -4.89 11.23 -17.72
CA THR A 388 -4.25 9.94 -17.46
C THR A 388 -2.87 10.10 -16.82
N SER A 389 -2.61 11.20 -16.10
CA SER A 389 -1.31 11.41 -15.45
C SER A 389 -1.12 10.46 -14.25
N ALA A 390 0.14 10.08 -14.08
CA ALA A 390 0.64 9.16 -13.06
C ALA A 390 1.75 9.85 -12.26
N CYS A 391 2.08 9.32 -11.09
CA CYS A 391 3.19 9.84 -10.28
C CYS A 391 4.10 8.74 -9.77
N CYS A 392 5.28 9.17 -9.32
CA CYS A 392 6.07 8.40 -8.37
C CYS A 392 6.56 7.07 -9.01
N ALA A 393 7.01 6.12 -8.21
CA ALA A 393 7.36 4.80 -8.71
C ALA A 393 6.13 3.89 -8.64
N GLU A 394 5.22 3.99 -9.62
CA GLU A 394 4.06 3.09 -9.70
C GLU A 394 4.50 1.64 -9.87
N PRO A 395 3.89 0.69 -9.13
CA PRO A 395 4.18 -0.73 -9.28
C PRO A 395 3.48 -1.30 -10.52
N ALA A 396 4.04 -2.37 -11.10
CA ALA A 396 3.40 -3.08 -12.20
C ALA A 396 2.20 -3.91 -11.71
N TYR A 397 0.99 -3.49 -12.04
CA TYR A 397 -0.26 -4.14 -11.61
C TYR A 397 -0.43 -5.54 -12.25
N PRO A 398 -0.41 -6.64 -11.46
CA PRO A 398 -0.32 -8.00 -12.02
C PRO A 398 -1.59 -8.49 -12.72
N ASN A 399 -2.75 -7.93 -12.37
CA ASN A 399 -4.05 -8.35 -12.89
C ASN A 399 -4.41 -7.67 -14.21
N MET A 400 -3.55 -6.76 -14.70
CA MET A 400 -3.83 -5.91 -15.84
C MET A 400 -2.83 -6.16 -17.00
N PRO A 401 -3.19 -5.85 -18.26
CA PRO A 401 -2.25 -5.89 -19.36
C PRO A 401 -1.08 -4.92 -19.13
N PRO A 402 0.18 -5.28 -19.44
CA PRO A 402 1.31 -4.37 -19.27
C PRO A 402 1.14 -3.06 -20.04
N ALA A 403 1.52 -1.95 -19.41
CA ALA A 403 1.43 -0.59 -19.92
C ALA A 403 1.77 -0.51 -21.41
N GLN A 404 0.76 -0.23 -22.24
CA GLN A 404 0.98 0.01 -23.66
C GLN A 404 1.57 1.42 -23.83
N PRO A 405 2.70 1.58 -24.55
CA PRO A 405 3.23 2.91 -24.84
C PRO A 405 2.16 3.76 -25.54
N ALA A 406 1.91 4.96 -25.02
CA ALA A 406 0.96 5.89 -25.62
C ALA A 406 1.26 6.06 -27.13
N PRO A 407 0.25 5.98 -28.01
CA PRO A 407 0.45 6.18 -29.45
C PRO A 407 1.15 7.52 -29.71
N PRO A 408 2.09 7.61 -30.67
CA PRO A 408 2.71 8.87 -31.04
C PRO A 408 1.62 9.90 -31.38
N ALA A 409 1.58 11.00 -30.64
CA ALA A 409 0.56 12.02 -30.82
C ALA A 409 0.64 12.62 -32.24
N ASP A 410 -0.38 12.39 -33.05
CA ASP A 410 -0.57 13.08 -34.32
C ASP A 410 -1.26 14.43 -34.05
N PRO A 411 -0.56 15.57 -34.16
CA PRO A 411 -1.13 16.89 -33.92
C PRO A 411 -2.17 17.30 -34.99
N SER A 412 -2.39 16.46 -36.00
CA SER A 412 -3.33 16.65 -37.11
C SER A 412 -4.62 15.84 -36.94
N ALA A 413 -4.64 14.86 -36.04
CA ALA A 413 -5.78 13.96 -35.86
C ALA A 413 -6.84 14.59 -34.95
N PRO A 414 -8.14 14.60 -35.34
CA PRO A 414 -9.20 14.92 -34.40
C PRO A 414 -9.22 13.86 -33.29
N ALA A 415 -9.37 14.29 -32.03
CA ALA A 415 -9.45 13.40 -30.88
C ALA A 415 -10.53 12.34 -31.11
N LYS A 416 -10.10 11.10 -31.36
CA LYS A 416 -10.99 9.96 -31.56
C LYS A 416 -11.43 9.47 -30.19
N PRO A 417 -12.75 9.39 -29.90
CA PRO A 417 -13.21 8.69 -28.71
C PRO A 417 -12.66 7.26 -28.72
N LEU A 418 -11.94 6.89 -27.66
CA LEU A 418 -11.62 5.49 -27.41
C LEU A 418 -12.93 4.75 -27.11
N PRO A 419 -13.04 3.44 -27.44
CA PRO A 419 -14.13 2.65 -26.91
C PRO A 419 -14.00 2.57 -25.38
N PRO A 420 -15.10 2.59 -24.61
CA PRO A 420 -15.04 2.60 -23.15
C PRO A 420 -14.14 1.49 -22.57
N GLY A 421 -13.19 1.85 -21.71
CA GLY A 421 -12.28 0.92 -21.04
C GLY A 421 -11.02 0.53 -21.83
N ALA A 422 -10.68 1.21 -22.92
CA ALA A 422 -9.45 0.96 -23.69
C ALA A 422 -8.25 1.86 -23.32
N ASP A 423 -8.49 2.84 -22.47
CA ASP A 423 -7.56 3.83 -21.87
C ASP A 423 -6.90 3.27 -20.59
N ALA A 424 -7.65 2.52 -19.79
CA ALA A 424 -7.27 2.01 -18.47
C ALA A 424 -6.12 0.95 -18.42
N ALA A 425 -5.30 0.82 -19.47
CA ALA A 425 -4.20 -0.15 -19.58
C ALA A 425 -2.93 0.28 -18.80
N THR A 426 -3.09 0.44 -17.48
CA THR A 426 -2.05 0.65 -16.43
C THR A 426 -1.18 1.92 -16.51
N GLY A 427 -1.79 3.11 -16.66
CA GLY A 427 -1.06 4.38 -16.51
C GLY A 427 -1.89 5.46 -15.85
N GLY A 428 -1.78 5.60 -14.52
CA GLY A 428 -2.34 6.73 -13.76
C GLY A 428 -3.87 6.80 -13.61
N GLY A 429 -4.30 7.68 -12.71
CA GLY A 429 -5.69 8.09 -12.51
C GLY A 429 -5.91 9.62 -12.57
N GLY A 430 -4.87 10.34 -12.97
CA GLY A 430 -4.88 11.79 -13.10
C GLY A 430 -4.55 12.56 -11.82
N HIS A 431 -4.33 13.86 -12.02
CA HIS A 431 -3.95 14.85 -11.04
C HIS A 431 -5.20 15.34 -10.31
N VAL A 432 -5.34 15.00 -9.02
CA VAL A 432 -6.56 15.30 -8.23
C VAL A 432 -6.31 16.24 -7.05
N GLY A 433 -5.08 16.26 -6.52
CA GLY A 433 -4.74 17.00 -5.31
C GLY A 433 -5.19 16.33 -4.01
N LEU A 434 -4.56 16.72 -2.91
CA LEU A 434 -4.91 16.32 -1.56
C LEU A 434 -4.75 17.50 -0.60
N LEU A 435 -5.82 17.90 0.07
CA LEU A 435 -5.77 18.91 1.11
C LEU A 435 -5.78 18.26 2.50
N LEU A 436 -4.74 18.51 3.30
CA LEU A 436 -4.63 18.08 4.69
C LEU A 436 -4.98 19.25 5.62
N ILE A 437 -5.90 19.06 6.57
CA ILE A 437 -6.27 20.07 7.57
C ILE A 437 -6.03 19.48 8.96
N SER A 438 -5.07 20.03 9.71
CA SER A 438 -4.67 19.58 11.04
C SER A 438 -3.82 20.64 11.75
N SER A 439 -3.67 20.55 13.08
CA SER A 439 -2.61 21.24 13.82
C SER A 439 -1.19 20.76 13.46
N PHE A 440 -1.06 19.55 12.89
CA PHE A 440 0.23 18.94 12.56
C PHE A 440 0.79 19.33 11.18
N VAL A 441 0.01 20.02 10.35
CA VAL A 441 0.44 20.57 9.06
C VAL A 441 0.43 22.10 9.10
N LYS A 442 1.15 22.75 8.19
CA LYS A 442 1.22 24.20 8.13
C LYS A 442 0.07 24.79 7.31
N ALA A 443 -0.90 25.37 8.01
CA ALA A 443 -2.03 26.06 7.40
C ALA A 443 -1.58 27.16 6.41
N GLY A 444 -2.16 27.16 5.21
CA GLY A 444 -1.93 28.17 4.17
C GLY A 444 -0.71 27.91 3.27
N THR A 445 -0.15 26.70 3.23
CA THR A 445 0.92 26.34 2.28
C THR A 445 0.49 25.32 1.23
N VAL A 446 1.33 25.22 0.19
CA VAL A 446 1.19 24.26 -0.91
C VAL A 446 2.51 23.51 -1.03
N ASN A 447 2.47 22.17 -0.96
CA ASN A 447 3.62 21.33 -1.26
C ASN A 447 3.54 20.84 -2.71
N ALA A 448 4.44 21.37 -3.53
CA ALA A 448 4.64 21.02 -4.94
C ALA A 448 6.01 20.37 -5.21
N VAL A 449 6.69 19.89 -4.17
CA VAL A 449 8.06 19.34 -4.24
C VAL A 449 8.03 17.81 -4.24
N SER A 450 7.28 17.23 -3.31
CA SER A 450 7.03 15.79 -3.27
C SER A 450 5.79 15.46 -4.09
N SER A 451 5.83 14.36 -4.85
CA SER A 451 4.65 13.77 -5.47
C SER A 451 4.17 12.57 -4.67
N TYR A 452 2.85 12.36 -4.64
CA TYR A 452 2.20 11.32 -3.85
C TYR A 452 0.97 10.75 -4.59
N ASN A 453 0.51 9.56 -4.21
CA ASN A 453 -0.73 8.98 -4.73
C ASN A 453 -1.57 8.31 -3.63
N HIS A 454 -2.63 7.59 -4.01
CA HIS A 454 -3.50 6.90 -3.06
C HIS A 454 -2.78 5.88 -2.17
N TYR A 455 -1.78 5.15 -2.70
CA TYR A 455 -0.96 4.26 -1.87
C TYR A 455 -0.10 5.06 -0.88
N SER A 456 0.37 6.26 -1.24
CA SER A 456 1.06 7.17 -0.32
C SER A 456 0.16 7.65 0.81
N LEU A 457 -1.09 8.01 0.53
CA LEU A 457 -2.03 8.45 1.57
C LEU A 457 -2.38 7.30 2.52
N LEU A 458 -2.72 6.13 1.99
CA LEU A 458 -2.92 4.92 2.79
C LEU A 458 -1.70 4.63 3.66
N ARG A 459 -0.51 4.59 3.07
CA ARG A 459 0.74 4.33 3.80
C ARG A 459 0.99 5.32 4.93
N SER A 460 0.66 6.59 4.70
CA SER A 460 0.83 7.63 5.71
C SER A 460 -0.13 7.46 6.88
N ILE A 461 -1.35 6.99 6.64
CA ILE A 461 -2.32 6.67 7.69
C ILE A 461 -1.88 5.41 8.47
N GLU A 462 -1.35 4.40 7.78
CA GLU A 462 -0.78 3.19 8.40
C GLU A 462 0.45 3.49 9.27
N ASP A 463 1.37 4.35 8.81
CA ASP A 463 2.53 4.79 9.58
C ASP A 463 2.13 5.66 10.79
N LEU A 464 1.11 6.51 10.66
CA LEU A 464 0.56 7.33 11.77
C LEU A 464 -0.04 6.46 12.89
N PHE A 465 -0.79 5.41 12.55
CA PHE A 465 -1.43 4.53 13.53
C PHE A 465 -0.53 3.38 14.01
N GLU A 466 0.74 3.34 13.59
CA GLU A 466 1.65 2.18 13.74
C GLU A 466 0.97 0.86 13.32
N LEU A 467 0.80 0.62 12.01
CA LEU A 467 0.22 -0.58 11.38
C LEU A 467 1.21 -1.28 10.42
N GLU A 468 0.92 -2.50 9.92
CA GLU A 468 1.70 -3.08 8.81
C GLU A 468 1.08 -2.63 7.46
N PRO A 469 1.87 -2.07 6.53
CA PRO A 469 1.35 -1.57 5.27
C PRO A 469 0.70 -2.63 4.38
N THR A 470 -0.53 -2.37 3.99
CA THR A 470 -1.37 -3.24 3.16
C THR A 470 -1.05 -3.06 1.67
N GLY A 471 -1.02 -4.18 0.92
CA GLY A 471 -0.72 -4.21 -0.52
C GLY A 471 0.46 -3.31 -0.93
N TYR A 472 0.20 -2.43 -1.90
CA TYR A 472 1.20 -1.50 -2.44
C TYR A 472 1.52 -0.29 -1.56
N ALA A 473 0.83 -0.07 -0.44
CA ALA A 473 1.33 0.89 0.57
C ALA A 473 2.69 0.42 1.15
N GLY A 474 2.92 -0.90 1.14
CA GLY A 474 4.22 -1.52 1.45
C GLY A 474 5.23 -1.56 0.29
N TYR A 475 4.92 -0.99 -0.89
CA TYR A 475 5.83 -1.01 -2.04
C TYR A 475 7.05 -0.10 -1.83
N PRO A 476 8.30 -0.55 -2.11
CA PRO A 476 9.50 0.26 -1.87
C PRO A 476 9.58 1.60 -2.63
N GLY A 477 8.73 1.80 -3.65
CA GLY A 477 8.62 3.04 -4.41
C GLY A 477 7.56 4.03 -3.90
N VAL A 478 6.74 3.65 -2.92
CA VAL A 478 5.69 4.51 -2.35
C VAL A 478 6.23 5.32 -1.19
N LEU A 479 6.05 6.63 -1.25
CA LEU A 479 6.49 7.57 -0.22
C LEU A 479 5.38 7.77 0.82
N ALA A 480 5.72 7.66 2.10
CA ALA A 480 4.89 8.13 3.21
C ALA A 480 5.04 9.64 3.39
N PHE A 481 4.10 10.26 4.10
CA PHE A 481 4.23 11.62 4.62
C PHE A 481 5.20 11.61 5.80
N ASP A 482 6.15 12.55 5.79
CA ASP A 482 7.20 12.70 6.79
C ASP A 482 7.17 14.11 7.41
N ASN A 483 8.25 14.56 8.04
CA ASN A 483 8.35 15.90 8.61
C ASN A 483 8.41 17.04 7.57
N VAL A 484 8.37 16.76 6.27
CA VAL A 484 8.12 17.76 5.21
C VAL A 484 6.62 18.09 5.12
N ILE A 485 5.75 17.14 5.48
CA ILE A 485 4.28 17.30 5.51
C ILE A 485 3.78 17.57 6.94
N TYR A 486 4.26 16.80 7.92
CA TYR A 486 3.99 17.02 9.35
C TYR A 486 4.90 18.13 9.89
N ASN A 487 4.73 19.32 9.31
CA ASN A 487 5.57 20.51 9.46
C ASN A 487 4.89 21.62 10.28
N GLY A 488 3.75 21.31 10.91
CA GLY A 488 2.96 22.24 11.71
C GLY A 488 3.72 22.79 12.93
N PRO A 489 3.20 23.86 13.55
CA PRO A 489 3.82 24.45 14.73
C PRO A 489 3.83 23.45 15.89
N ALA A 490 5.01 23.16 16.44
CA ALA A 490 5.17 22.26 17.58
C ALA A 490 4.24 22.67 18.73
N THR A 491 3.28 21.80 19.06
CA THR A 491 2.32 22.00 20.13
C THR A 491 3.04 22.00 21.47
N SER A 492 3.02 23.12 22.18
CA SER A 492 3.52 23.22 23.55
C SER A 492 2.54 22.53 24.50
N SER A 493 2.80 21.25 24.79
CA SER A 493 2.09 20.42 25.76
C SER A 493 2.32 20.84 27.22
#